data_AF-A0A6I9YKE0-F1
#
_entry.id   AF-A0A6I9YKE0-F1
#
_cell.length_a   1.000
_cell.length_b   1.000
_cell.length_c   1.000
_cell.angle_alpha   90.00
_cell.angle_beta   90.00
_cell.angle_gamma   90.00
#
_symmetry.space_group_name_H-M   'P 1'
#
loop_
_entity.id
_entity.type
_entity.pdbx_description
1 polymer ?
#
loop_
_entity_poly.entity_id
_entity_poly.type
_entity_poly.pdbx_seq_one_letter_code
_entity_poly.pdbx_strand_id
1 'polypeptide(L)'
;MTVSEKGSHFHSSRRQRYGAVFKTHLLGKPVVRVSGAENVRKILLGEHSLVSSQWPLSTQILLGSHTLLNAHAEVHRHRRKILARVFSRAALEVYLPRIQRLVCWELRGWCRRRGPIAVYASAKVLTFRIAARILLGLRLEEEQFVELSGAFEQLVENLFSLPLNVPFSGLRKLDCQSITINSHLVSIANEEETELLSKYLEENQALGSSVWIGMFENKIGTMK
;
A
#
# COMPACT_ATOMS: atom_id res chain seq x y z
N MET A 1 13.89 24.33 -15.03
CA MET A 1 12.78 24.96 -14.28
C MET A 1 12.13 23.89 -13.39
N THR A 2 12.59 23.84 -12.14
CA THR A 2 12.26 22.80 -11.14
C THR A 2 10.84 22.98 -10.59
N VAL A 3 10.26 21.88 -10.10
CA VAL A 3 8.88 21.81 -9.56
C VAL A 3 8.67 22.73 -8.34
N SER A 4 9.76 23.15 -7.68
CA SER A 4 9.76 23.90 -6.43
C SER A 4 9.11 25.30 -6.52
N GLU A 5 9.24 26.02 -7.64
CA GLU A 5 8.87 27.46 -7.68
C GLU A 5 7.37 27.75 -7.88
N LYS A 6 6.53 26.77 -8.29
CA LYS A 6 5.13 27.05 -8.71
C LYS A 6 4.03 26.42 -7.86
N GLY A 7 4.37 25.68 -6.80
CA GLY A 7 3.40 25.08 -5.88
C GLY A 7 2.27 24.30 -6.56
N SER A 8 1.05 24.40 -6.03
CA SER A 8 -0.16 23.72 -6.53
C SER A 8 -0.56 24.08 -7.98
N HIS A 9 -0.08 25.20 -8.51
CA HIS A 9 -0.40 25.69 -9.87
C HIS A 9 0.57 25.21 -10.95
N PHE A 10 1.58 24.40 -10.59
CA PHE A 10 2.59 23.90 -11.51
C PHE A 10 1.97 23.13 -12.70
N HIS A 11 0.95 22.32 -12.45
CA HIS A 11 0.32 21.48 -13.46
C HIS A 11 -0.73 22.22 -14.30
N SER A 12 -1.56 23.07 -13.68
CA SER A 12 -2.61 23.81 -14.37
C SER A 12 -2.03 24.84 -15.35
N SER A 13 -1.04 25.62 -14.92
CA SER A 13 -0.38 26.62 -15.77
C SER A 13 0.28 26.03 -17.02
N ARG A 14 0.93 24.86 -16.88
CA ARG A 14 1.56 24.16 -18.01
C ARG A 14 0.55 23.51 -18.94
N ARG A 15 -0.54 22.96 -18.39
CA ARG A 15 -1.64 22.44 -19.22
C ARG A 15 -2.25 23.54 -20.08
N GLN A 16 -2.46 24.74 -19.51
CA GLN A 16 -2.99 25.87 -20.27
C GLN A 16 -2.04 26.31 -21.40
N ARG A 17 -0.72 26.30 -21.14
CA ARG A 17 0.29 26.76 -22.11
C ARG A 17 0.65 25.73 -23.19
N TYR A 18 0.71 24.45 -22.82
CA TYR A 18 1.25 23.38 -23.68
C TYR A 18 0.22 22.32 -24.06
N GLY A 19 -1.02 22.46 -23.59
CA GLY A 19 -2.10 21.52 -23.86
C GLY A 19 -2.10 20.29 -22.96
N ALA A 20 -2.88 19.29 -23.37
CA ALA A 20 -3.15 18.08 -22.57
C ALA A 20 -1.98 17.10 -22.51
N VAL A 21 -0.99 17.22 -23.42
CA VAL A 21 0.20 16.37 -23.48
C VAL A 21 1.42 17.27 -23.65
N PHE A 22 2.36 17.22 -22.69
CA PHE A 22 3.57 18.05 -22.74
C PHE A 22 4.77 17.40 -22.05
N LYS A 23 5.98 17.78 -22.49
CA LYS A 23 7.25 17.34 -21.90
C LYS A 23 7.65 18.25 -20.74
N THR A 24 8.19 17.67 -19.67
CA THR A 24 8.78 18.39 -18.54
C THR A 24 9.88 17.53 -17.90
N HIS A 25 10.59 18.07 -16.91
CA HIS A 25 11.51 17.30 -16.08
C HIS A 25 10.93 17.17 -14.66
N LEU A 26 11.01 15.98 -14.08
CA LEU A 26 10.65 15.69 -12.70
C LEU A 26 11.79 14.90 -12.05
N LEU A 27 12.32 15.40 -10.93
CA LEU A 27 13.47 14.80 -10.23
C LEU A 27 14.67 14.49 -11.16
N GLY A 28 14.99 15.44 -12.04
CA GLY A 28 16.11 15.31 -12.99
C GLY A 28 15.84 14.39 -14.19
N LYS A 29 14.68 13.72 -14.26
CA LYS A 29 14.33 12.81 -15.36
C LYS A 29 13.33 13.47 -16.33
N PRO A 30 13.50 13.29 -17.65
CA PRO A 30 12.51 13.74 -18.62
C PRO A 30 11.23 12.92 -18.46
N VAL A 31 10.08 13.58 -18.41
CA VAL A 31 8.77 12.96 -18.30
C VAL A 31 7.78 13.61 -19.24
N VAL A 32 6.85 12.81 -19.76
CA VAL A 32 5.67 13.32 -20.49
C VAL A 32 4.50 13.35 -19.54
N ARG A 33 3.91 14.53 -19.34
CA ARG A 33 2.65 14.67 -18.63
C ARG A 33 1.51 14.49 -19.62
N VAL A 34 0.60 13.59 -19.27
CA VAL A 34 -0.61 13.29 -20.03
C VAL A 34 -1.82 13.66 -19.17
N SER A 35 -2.82 14.29 -19.78
CA SER A 35 -4.07 14.72 -19.15
C SER A 35 -5.23 14.55 -20.13
N GLY A 36 -6.46 14.55 -19.61
CA GLY A 36 -7.68 14.32 -20.39
C GLY A 36 -8.06 12.84 -20.43
N ALA A 37 -9.37 12.57 -20.33
CA ALA A 37 -9.89 11.21 -20.15
C ALA A 37 -9.49 10.26 -21.29
N GLU A 38 -9.56 10.71 -22.54
CA GLU A 38 -9.21 9.88 -23.70
C GLU A 38 -7.71 9.50 -23.70
N ASN A 39 -6.83 10.46 -23.43
CA ASN A 39 -5.40 10.22 -23.38
C ASN A 39 -5.02 9.31 -22.21
N VAL A 40 -5.57 9.56 -21.02
CA VAL A 40 -5.34 8.72 -19.84
C VAL A 40 -5.87 7.31 -20.09
N ARG A 41 -7.03 7.15 -20.73
CA ARG A 41 -7.56 5.84 -21.13
C ARG A 41 -6.59 5.09 -22.05
N LYS A 42 -6.03 5.76 -23.07
CA LYS A 42 -5.03 5.14 -23.98
C LYS A 42 -3.80 4.65 -23.20
N ILE A 43 -3.28 5.46 -22.28
CA ILE A 43 -2.13 5.08 -21.45
C ILE A 43 -2.45 3.90 -20.53
N LEU A 44 -3.59 3.94 -19.83
CA LEU A 44 -3.99 2.88 -18.89
C LEU A 44 -4.31 1.55 -19.59
N LEU A 45 -4.92 1.59 -20.79
CA LEU A 45 -5.18 0.38 -21.59
C LEU A 45 -3.92 -0.13 -22.30
N GLY A 46 -2.90 0.71 -22.44
CA GLY A 46 -1.59 0.37 -22.98
C GLY A 46 -0.60 -0.18 -21.94
N GLU A 47 -1.02 -0.44 -20.70
CA GLU A 47 -0.14 -1.05 -19.70
C GLU A 47 0.36 -2.42 -20.19
N HIS A 48 1.66 -2.67 -20.02
CA HIS A 48 2.39 -3.84 -20.52
C HIS A 48 2.59 -3.92 -22.05
N SER A 49 2.14 -2.92 -22.83
CA SER A 49 2.38 -2.86 -24.30
C SER A 49 3.00 -1.53 -24.75
N LEU A 50 2.38 -0.40 -24.40
CA LEU A 50 2.86 0.95 -24.70
C LEU A 50 3.63 1.56 -23.54
N VAL A 51 3.25 1.21 -22.31
CA VAL A 51 3.82 1.74 -21.08
C VAL A 51 3.94 0.65 -20.02
N SER A 52 4.79 0.89 -19.02
CA SER A 52 4.84 0.12 -17.79
C SER A 52 4.82 1.06 -16.59
N SER A 53 4.19 0.59 -15.52
CA SER A 53 4.18 1.28 -14.24
C SER A 53 5.58 1.32 -13.64
N GLN A 54 6.05 2.53 -13.34
CA GLN A 54 7.37 2.78 -12.74
C GLN A 54 7.21 3.66 -11.49
N TRP A 55 7.58 3.12 -10.34
CA TRP A 55 7.63 3.85 -9.08
C TRP A 55 9.03 4.41 -8.80
N PRO A 56 9.16 5.49 -8.01
CA PRO A 56 10.46 5.95 -7.52
C PRO A 56 11.22 4.84 -6.79
N LEU A 57 12.54 4.84 -6.91
CA LEU A 57 13.37 3.79 -6.29
C LEU A 57 13.19 3.71 -4.76
N SER A 58 13.02 4.86 -4.09
CA SER A 58 12.73 4.90 -2.65
C SER A 58 11.46 4.11 -2.31
N THR A 59 10.39 4.31 -3.08
CA THR A 59 9.13 3.59 -2.91
C THR A 59 9.30 2.08 -3.15
N GLN A 60 10.12 1.68 -4.14
CA GLN A 60 10.36 0.27 -4.42
C GLN A 60 11.14 -0.43 -3.31
N ILE A 61 12.21 0.20 -2.81
CA ILE A 61 13.01 -0.33 -1.70
C ILE A 61 12.13 -0.51 -0.47
N LEU A 62 11.38 0.54 -0.13
CA LEU A 62 10.54 0.57 1.05
C LEU A 62 9.49 -0.54 1.09
N LEU A 63 8.78 -0.69 -0.03
CA LEU A 63 7.68 -1.65 -0.13
C LEU A 63 8.21 -3.08 -0.30
N GLY A 64 9.46 -3.26 -0.74
CA GLY A 64 10.06 -4.56 -0.96
C GLY A 64 9.70 -5.18 -2.32
N SER A 65 10.59 -6.02 -2.83
CA SER A 65 10.56 -6.64 -4.17
C SER A 65 9.33 -7.53 -4.45
N HIS A 66 8.66 -8.02 -3.41
CA HIS A 66 7.54 -8.96 -3.53
C HIS A 66 6.16 -8.28 -3.61
N THR A 67 6.11 -6.96 -3.60
CA THR A 67 4.83 -6.23 -3.70
C THR A 67 4.27 -6.21 -5.12
N LEU A 68 2.97 -5.94 -5.23
CA LEU A 68 2.33 -5.74 -6.53
C LEU A 68 2.96 -4.55 -7.27
N LEU A 69 3.34 -3.50 -6.55
CA LEU A 69 3.89 -2.26 -7.12
C LEU A 69 5.25 -2.44 -7.79
N ASN A 70 6.02 -3.44 -7.33
CA ASN A 70 7.32 -3.81 -7.89
C ASN A 70 7.25 -4.99 -8.86
N ALA A 71 6.05 -5.53 -9.11
CA ALA A 71 5.86 -6.63 -10.05
C ALA A 71 5.73 -6.09 -11.48
N HIS A 72 6.21 -6.87 -12.45
CA HIS A 72 6.08 -6.54 -13.87
C HIS A 72 5.42 -7.68 -14.66
N ALA A 73 4.75 -7.31 -15.76
CA ALA A 73 4.16 -8.23 -16.73
C ALA A 73 3.33 -9.36 -16.09
N GLU A 74 3.69 -10.62 -16.34
CA GLU A 74 2.92 -11.78 -15.88
C GLU A 74 2.91 -11.93 -14.35
N VAL A 75 4.00 -11.57 -13.65
CA VAL A 75 4.02 -11.57 -12.18
C VAL A 75 3.03 -10.55 -11.64
N HIS A 76 2.98 -9.36 -12.25
CA HIS A 76 1.99 -8.34 -11.90
C HIS A 76 0.56 -8.82 -12.18
N ARG A 77 0.31 -9.42 -13.35
CA ARG A 77 -0.99 -9.96 -13.75
C ARG A 77 -1.48 -11.02 -12.74
N HIS A 78 -0.60 -11.94 -12.37
CA HIS A 78 -0.90 -13.01 -11.42
C HIS A 78 -1.20 -12.48 -10.02
N ARG A 79 -0.32 -11.63 -9.46
CA ARG A 79 -0.53 -11.03 -8.13
C ARG A 79 -1.80 -10.17 -8.09
N ARG A 80 -2.06 -9.39 -9.13
CA ARG A 80 -3.28 -8.58 -9.26
C ARG A 80 -4.53 -9.45 -9.28
N LYS A 81 -4.50 -10.58 -9.99
CA LYS A 81 -5.63 -11.53 -10.04
C LYS A 81 -5.95 -12.10 -8.67
N ILE A 82 -4.92 -12.45 -7.88
CA ILE A 82 -5.10 -12.96 -6.51
C ILE A 82 -5.70 -11.86 -5.62
N LEU A 83 -5.10 -10.67 -5.63
CA LEU A 83 -5.59 -9.55 -4.82
C LEU A 83 -7.03 -9.15 -5.18
N ALA A 84 -7.40 -9.22 -6.46
CA ALA A 84 -8.76 -8.92 -6.90
C ALA A 84 -9.82 -9.84 -6.29
N ARG A 85 -9.48 -11.07 -5.87
CA ARG A 85 -10.42 -12.00 -5.21
C ARG A 85 -10.86 -11.48 -3.84
N VAL A 86 -9.94 -10.83 -3.11
CA VAL A 86 -10.24 -10.17 -1.81
C VAL A 86 -11.25 -9.05 -2.00
N PHE A 87 -11.27 -8.40 -3.15
CA PHE A 87 -12.23 -7.34 -3.50
C PHE A 87 -13.36 -7.82 -4.43
N SER A 88 -13.61 -9.13 -4.49
CA SER A 88 -14.72 -9.67 -5.25
C SER A 88 -16.05 -9.27 -4.63
N ARG A 89 -17.12 -9.23 -5.43
CA ARG A 89 -18.47 -8.95 -4.95
C ARG A 89 -18.86 -9.84 -3.76
N ALA A 90 -18.61 -11.14 -3.85
CA ALA A 90 -18.90 -12.09 -2.79
C ALA A 90 -18.13 -11.77 -1.50
N ALA A 91 -16.84 -11.43 -1.59
CA ALA A 91 -16.05 -11.03 -0.43
C ALA A 91 -16.57 -9.73 0.20
N LEU A 92 -16.92 -8.73 -0.63
CA LEU A 92 -17.47 -7.46 -0.17
C LEU A 92 -18.83 -7.62 0.52
N GLU A 93 -19.70 -8.51 0.04
CA GLU A 93 -20.98 -8.84 0.66
C GLU A 93 -20.78 -9.41 2.08
N VAL A 94 -19.72 -10.20 2.30
CA VAL A 94 -19.34 -10.71 3.63
C VAL A 94 -18.75 -9.61 4.53
N TYR A 95 -17.94 -8.71 3.97
CA TYR A 95 -17.29 -7.64 4.74
C TYR A 95 -18.26 -6.54 5.17
N LEU A 96 -19.24 -6.19 4.33
CA LEU A 96 -20.12 -5.05 4.53
C LEU A 96 -20.78 -4.99 5.92
N PRO A 97 -21.46 -6.05 6.42
CA PRO A 97 -22.06 -6.00 7.75
C PRO A 97 -21.01 -5.87 8.87
N ARG A 98 -19.80 -6.40 8.68
CA ARG A 98 -18.69 -6.25 9.64
C ARG A 98 -18.16 -4.82 9.67
N ILE A 99 -17.99 -4.21 8.49
CA ILE A 99 -17.58 -2.81 8.35
C ILE A 99 -18.62 -1.90 9.00
N GLN A 100 -19.90 -2.09 8.69
CA GLN A 100 -20.99 -1.28 9.27
C GLN A 100 -20.97 -1.34 10.80
N ARG A 101 -20.88 -2.54 11.40
CA ARG A 101 -20.80 -2.68 12.86
C ARG A 101 -19.59 -1.96 13.46
N LEU A 102 -18.42 -2.09 12.84
CA LEU A 102 -17.20 -1.43 13.30
C LEU A 102 -17.31 0.09 13.22
N VAL A 103 -17.79 0.62 12.08
CA VAL A 103 -18.01 2.06 11.87
C VAL A 103 -19.02 2.60 12.88
N CYS A 104 -20.17 1.93 13.07
CA CYS A 104 -21.17 2.35 14.05
C CYS A 104 -20.64 2.30 15.49
N TRP A 105 -19.73 1.39 15.81
CA TRP A 105 -19.09 1.33 17.12
C TRP A 105 -18.12 2.51 17.33
N GLU A 106 -17.25 2.78 16.36
CA GLU A 106 -16.31 3.92 16.40
C GLU A 106 -17.06 5.26 16.47
N LEU A 107 -18.07 5.46 15.63
CA LEU A 107 -18.89 6.67 15.65
C LEU A 107 -19.60 6.89 16.99
N ARG A 108 -20.13 5.84 17.62
CA ARG A 108 -20.70 5.94 18.97
C ARG A 108 -19.64 6.34 20.00
N GLY A 109 -18.42 5.82 19.88
CA GLY A 109 -17.29 6.23 20.70
C GLY A 109 -16.97 7.71 20.53
N TRP A 110 -16.93 8.17 19.28
CA TRP A 110 -16.71 9.58 18.92
C TRP A 110 -17.78 10.49 19.54
N CYS A 111 -19.06 10.19 19.35
CA CYS A 111 -20.17 10.99 19.90
C CYS A 111 -20.19 11.06 21.43
N ARG A 112 -19.62 10.08 22.14
CA ARG A 112 -19.55 10.08 23.62
C ARG A 112 -18.44 10.97 24.16
N ARG A 113 -17.41 11.30 23.36
CA ARG A 113 -16.30 12.16 23.80
C ARG A 113 -16.81 13.59 23.91
N ARG A 114 -16.42 14.28 24.97
CA ARG A 114 -16.65 15.72 25.10
C ARG A 114 -15.61 16.47 24.28
N GLY A 115 -16.06 17.42 23.45
CA GLY A 115 -15.19 18.28 22.66
C GLY A 115 -15.06 17.88 21.18
N PRO A 116 -14.31 18.68 20.39
CA PRO A 116 -14.14 18.45 18.97
C PRO A 116 -13.31 17.20 18.67
N ILE A 117 -13.52 16.63 17.48
CA ILE A 117 -12.79 15.46 16.99
C ILE A 117 -12.02 15.84 15.73
N ALA A 118 -10.76 15.41 15.66
CA ALA A 118 -9.95 15.53 14.46
C ALA A 118 -10.37 14.47 13.41
N VAL A 119 -11.46 14.72 12.69
CA VAL A 119 -12.10 13.76 11.77
C VAL A 119 -11.11 13.10 10.81
N TYR A 120 -10.17 13.85 10.25
CA TYR A 120 -9.18 13.29 9.32
C TYR A 120 -8.28 12.23 9.99
N ALA A 121 -7.72 12.54 11.17
CA ALA A 121 -6.89 11.60 11.92
C ALA A 121 -7.72 10.38 12.38
N SER A 122 -8.93 10.62 12.90
CA SER A 122 -9.82 9.55 13.33
C SER A 122 -10.27 8.63 12.18
N ALA A 123 -10.49 9.19 10.98
CA ALA A 123 -10.81 8.43 9.78
C ALA A 123 -9.63 7.58 9.30
N LYS A 124 -8.38 8.07 9.39
CA LYS A 124 -7.17 7.28 9.10
C LYS A 124 -7.10 6.04 9.99
N VAL A 125 -7.27 6.23 11.30
CA VAL A 125 -7.27 5.13 12.29
C VAL A 125 -8.41 4.13 12.02
N LEU A 126 -9.63 4.61 11.76
CA LEU A 126 -10.78 3.76 11.42
C LEU A 126 -10.53 2.94 10.15
N THR A 127 -9.97 3.56 9.11
CA THR A 127 -9.67 2.88 7.83
C THR A 127 -8.61 1.80 8.03
N PHE A 128 -7.56 2.09 8.80
CA PHE A 128 -6.55 1.10 9.16
C PHE A 128 -7.16 -0.07 9.95
N ARG A 129 -8.04 0.22 10.92
CA ARG A 129 -8.75 -0.80 11.71
C ARG A 129 -9.64 -1.70 10.86
N ILE A 130 -10.34 -1.15 9.88
CA ILE A 130 -11.10 -1.91 8.89
C ILE A 130 -10.15 -2.83 8.10
N ALA A 131 -9.05 -2.29 7.57
CA ALA A 131 -8.10 -3.08 6.80
C ALA A 131 -7.50 -4.23 7.63
N ALA A 132 -6.97 -3.93 8.82
CA ALA A 132 -6.35 -4.91 9.69
C ALA A 132 -7.33 -6.01 10.12
N ARG A 133 -8.51 -5.67 10.64
CA ARG A 133 -9.44 -6.66 11.23
C ARG A 133 -10.32 -7.38 10.20
N ILE A 134 -10.69 -6.71 9.12
CA ILE A 134 -11.70 -7.23 8.17
C ILE A 134 -11.04 -7.75 6.92
N LEU A 135 -10.10 -7.00 6.33
CA LEU A 135 -9.42 -7.44 5.10
C LEU A 135 -8.29 -8.43 5.40
N LEU A 136 -7.51 -8.18 6.45
CA LEU A 136 -6.35 -9.01 6.82
C LEU A 136 -6.66 -10.02 7.94
N GLY A 137 -7.81 -9.92 8.59
CA GLY A 137 -8.22 -10.85 9.65
C GLY A 137 -7.41 -10.75 10.95
N LEU A 138 -6.55 -9.74 11.11
CA LEU A 138 -5.65 -9.59 12.24
C LEU A 138 -6.41 -9.35 13.54
N ARG A 139 -6.05 -10.10 14.58
CA ARG A 139 -6.50 -9.90 15.95
C ARG A 139 -5.42 -9.18 16.72
N LEU A 140 -5.47 -7.85 16.67
CA LEU A 140 -4.50 -6.98 17.33
C LEU A 140 -5.01 -6.58 18.72
N GLU A 141 -4.18 -6.77 19.73
CA GLU A 141 -4.33 -6.09 21.01
C GLU A 141 -4.18 -4.57 20.84
N GLU A 142 -4.64 -3.77 21.80
CA GLU A 142 -4.66 -2.31 21.62
C GLU A 142 -3.24 -1.72 21.50
N GLU A 143 -2.26 -2.27 22.23
CA GLU A 143 -0.85 -1.86 22.13
C GLU A 143 -0.28 -2.16 20.73
N GLN A 144 -0.43 -3.40 20.25
CA GLN A 144 -0.02 -3.81 18.90
C GLN A 144 -0.71 -2.97 17.82
N PHE A 145 -2.00 -2.65 18.01
CA PHE A 145 -2.75 -1.82 17.09
C PHE A 145 -2.17 -0.40 17.01
N VAL A 146 -1.88 0.23 18.15
CA VAL A 146 -1.31 1.59 18.20
C VAL A 146 0.06 1.61 17.54
N GLU A 147 0.92 0.65 17.84
CA GLU A 147 2.25 0.57 17.26
C GLU A 147 2.19 0.35 15.74
N LEU A 148 1.41 -0.63 15.28
CA LEU A 148 1.31 -0.96 13.87
C LEU A 148 0.65 0.16 13.04
N SER A 149 -0.40 0.78 13.58
CA SER A 149 -1.07 1.89 12.90
C SER A 149 -0.17 3.13 12.83
N GLY A 150 0.61 3.42 13.88
CA GLY A 150 1.60 4.50 13.88
C GLY A 150 2.74 4.25 12.90
N ALA A 151 3.29 3.03 12.86
CA ALA A 151 4.31 2.65 11.89
C ALA A 151 3.78 2.77 10.44
N PHE A 152 2.55 2.31 10.19
CA PHE A 152 1.90 2.43 8.88
C PHE A 152 1.62 3.88 8.47
N GLU A 153 1.21 4.73 9.40
CA GLU A 153 0.98 6.14 9.11
C GLU A 153 2.28 6.83 8.69
N GLN A 154 3.37 6.60 9.42
CA GLN A 154 4.67 7.15 9.05
C GLN A 154 5.18 6.59 7.71
N LEU A 155 4.90 5.31 7.41
CA LEU A 155 5.20 4.69 6.12
C LEU A 155 4.53 5.44 4.97
N VAL A 156 3.23 5.70 5.11
CA VAL A 156 2.42 6.41 4.09
C VAL A 156 2.87 7.86 3.93
N GLU A 157 3.14 8.56 5.03
CA GLU A 157 3.59 9.96 4.99
C GLU A 157 4.93 10.14 4.28
N ASN A 158 5.82 9.16 4.39
CA ASN A 158 7.15 9.23 3.82
C ASN A 158 7.28 8.51 2.47
N LEU A 159 6.23 7.86 1.96
CA LEU A 159 6.20 7.07 0.71
C LEU A 159 6.72 7.84 -0.53
N PHE A 160 6.54 9.17 -0.54
CA PHE A 160 6.98 10.08 -1.62
C PHE A 160 8.14 10.99 -1.21
N SER A 161 8.83 10.69 -0.10
CA SER A 161 10.01 11.45 0.33
C SER A 161 11.16 11.30 -0.67
N LEU A 162 12.02 12.33 -0.73
CA LEU A 162 13.19 12.31 -1.60
C LEU A 162 14.11 11.14 -1.21
N PRO A 163 14.67 10.40 -2.18
CA PRO A 163 15.53 9.24 -1.95
C PRO A 163 16.94 9.66 -1.49
N LEU A 164 17.03 10.44 -0.41
CA LEU A 164 18.29 10.88 0.18
C LEU A 164 18.53 10.06 1.43
N ASN A 165 19.54 9.19 1.43
CA ASN A 165 19.91 8.40 2.61
C ASN A 165 20.86 9.20 3.52
N VAL A 166 20.31 10.20 4.20
CA VAL A 166 21.04 11.02 5.20
C VAL A 166 20.41 10.85 6.59
N PRO A 167 21.15 11.11 7.69
CA PRO A 167 20.55 11.17 9.02
C PRO A 167 19.32 12.09 9.00
N PHE A 168 18.20 11.65 9.60
CA PHE A 168 16.90 12.34 9.62
C PHE A 168 16.10 12.37 8.31
N SER A 169 16.60 11.77 7.23
CA SER A 169 15.84 11.63 5.98
C SER A 169 14.58 10.76 6.16
N GLY A 170 13.58 11.02 5.31
CA GLY A 170 12.38 10.19 5.22
C GLY A 170 12.73 8.72 4.93
N LEU A 171 13.69 8.47 4.03
CA LEU A 171 14.08 7.12 3.62
C LEU A 171 14.61 6.25 4.78
N ARG A 172 15.41 6.81 5.70
CA ARG A 172 15.92 6.03 6.84
C ARG A 172 14.83 5.76 7.90
N LYS A 173 13.88 6.68 8.09
CA LYS A 173 12.71 6.46 8.97
C LYS A 173 11.80 5.36 8.42
N LEU A 174 11.61 5.37 7.11
CA LEU A 174 10.85 4.39 6.35
C LEU A 174 11.39 2.96 6.48
N ASP A 175 12.71 2.77 6.35
CA ASP A 175 13.34 1.44 6.48
C ASP A 175 13.10 0.85 7.88
N CYS A 176 13.24 1.65 8.94
CA CYS A 176 12.96 1.21 10.31
C CYS A 176 11.49 0.80 10.50
N GLN A 177 10.54 1.54 9.92
CA GLN A 177 9.10 1.25 10.04
C GLN A 177 8.71 -0.01 9.28
N SER A 178 9.27 -0.23 8.09
CA SER A 178 9.05 -1.47 7.33
C SER A 178 9.52 -2.70 8.12
N ILE A 179 10.64 -2.58 8.86
CA ILE A 179 11.12 -3.66 9.75
C ILE A 179 10.12 -3.89 10.89
N THR A 180 9.63 -2.83 11.55
CA THR A 180 8.64 -2.92 12.63
C THR A 180 7.33 -3.55 12.16
N ILE A 181 6.77 -3.10 11.02
CA ILE A 181 5.54 -3.67 10.46
C ILE A 181 5.72 -5.17 10.19
N ASN A 182 6.82 -5.55 9.54
CA ASN A 182 7.08 -6.95 9.23
C ASN A 182 7.29 -7.80 10.49
N SER A 183 7.97 -7.30 11.53
CA SER A 183 8.12 -8.05 12.78
C SER A 183 6.79 -8.31 13.48
N HIS A 184 5.88 -7.34 13.46
CA HIS A 184 4.53 -7.51 14.02
C HIS A 184 3.68 -8.48 13.21
N LEU A 185 3.68 -8.37 11.89
CA LEU A 185 2.94 -9.32 11.03
C LEU A 185 3.43 -10.76 11.22
N VAL A 186 4.74 -10.95 11.44
CA VAL A 186 5.32 -12.26 11.74
C VAL A 186 4.98 -12.74 13.15
N SER A 187 4.95 -11.87 14.16
CA SER A 187 4.61 -12.27 15.53
C SER A 187 3.13 -12.58 15.73
N ILE A 188 2.26 -12.01 14.89
CA ILE A 188 0.81 -12.30 14.89
C ILE A 188 0.50 -13.64 14.20
N ALA A 189 1.35 -14.07 13.27
CA ALA A 189 1.25 -15.38 12.64
C ALA A 189 1.76 -16.48 13.59
N ASN A 190 0.92 -16.92 14.53
CA ASN A 190 1.21 -18.04 15.44
C ASN A 190 1.05 -19.41 14.75
N GLU A 191 1.80 -20.40 15.26
CA GLU A 191 2.07 -21.75 14.70
C GLU A 191 0.83 -22.61 14.35
N GLU A 192 -0.36 -22.33 14.89
CA GLU A 192 -1.60 -23.06 14.55
C GLU A 192 -2.14 -22.72 13.16
N GLU A 193 -1.90 -21.49 12.66
CA GLU A 193 -2.28 -21.13 11.28
C GLU A 193 -1.35 -21.79 10.26
N THR A 194 -0.09 -22.07 10.60
CA THR A 194 0.83 -22.78 9.70
C THR A 194 0.45 -24.24 9.47
N GLU A 195 -0.17 -24.91 10.44
CA GLU A 195 -0.61 -26.31 10.31
C GLU A 195 -1.97 -26.45 9.61
N LEU A 196 -2.90 -25.52 9.83
CA LEU A 196 -4.14 -25.43 9.05
C LEU A 196 -3.87 -25.00 7.61
N LEU A 197 -2.91 -24.09 7.39
CA LEU A 197 -2.45 -23.72 6.06
C LEU A 197 -1.67 -24.87 5.40
N SER A 198 -0.83 -25.62 6.10
CA SER A 198 -0.13 -26.78 5.53
C SER A 198 -1.13 -27.88 5.10
N LYS A 199 -2.15 -28.16 5.90
CA LYS A 199 -3.22 -29.12 5.56
C LYS A 199 -4.08 -28.66 4.39
N TYR A 200 -4.39 -27.36 4.32
CA TYR A 200 -5.08 -26.74 3.18
C TYR A 200 -4.19 -26.69 1.91
N LEU A 201 -2.87 -26.60 2.07
CA LEU A 201 -1.86 -26.61 1.00
C LEU A 201 -1.57 -28.03 0.46
N GLU A 202 -1.65 -29.07 1.30
CA GLU A 202 -1.56 -30.48 0.89
C GLU A 202 -2.80 -30.91 0.09
N GLU A 203 -3.99 -30.46 0.48
CA GLU A 203 -5.24 -30.76 -0.24
C GLU A 203 -5.38 -29.98 -1.57
N ASN A 204 -4.66 -28.86 -1.76
CA ASN A 204 -4.81 -27.95 -2.91
C ASN A 204 -3.51 -27.72 -3.70
N GLN A 205 -2.75 -28.80 -3.91
CA GLN A 205 -1.37 -28.87 -4.40
C GLN A 205 -1.03 -28.24 -5.79
N ALA A 206 -1.80 -27.27 -6.31
CA ALA A 206 -1.55 -26.67 -7.63
C ALA A 206 -1.62 -25.13 -7.75
N LEU A 207 -2.09 -24.34 -6.76
CA LEU A 207 -2.52 -22.96 -7.08
C LEU A 207 -2.24 -21.83 -6.05
N GLY A 208 -1.48 -22.05 -4.98
CA GLY A 208 -1.41 -21.07 -3.87
C GLY A 208 -0.04 -20.52 -3.47
N SER A 209 1.07 -21.12 -3.88
CA SER A 209 2.34 -20.99 -3.15
C SER A 209 3.11 -19.68 -3.38
N SER A 210 2.90 -18.92 -4.45
CA SER A 210 3.85 -17.84 -4.81
C SER A 210 3.64 -16.49 -4.10
N VAL A 211 2.55 -16.30 -3.35
CA VAL A 211 2.19 -14.99 -2.78
C VAL A 211 2.54 -14.84 -1.30
N TRP A 212 2.51 -15.92 -0.52
CA TRP A 212 2.84 -15.87 0.91
C TRP A 212 4.24 -16.41 1.24
N ILE A 213 4.75 -17.37 0.45
CA ILE A 213 6.11 -17.88 0.59
C ILE A 213 7.15 -16.75 0.36
N GLY A 214 6.88 -15.81 -0.55
CA GLY A 214 7.76 -14.66 -0.79
C GLY A 214 7.88 -13.66 0.36
N MET A 215 6.97 -13.67 1.35
CA MET A 215 7.11 -12.86 2.58
C MET A 215 7.87 -13.60 3.70
N PHE A 216 7.95 -14.93 3.66
CA PHE A 216 8.57 -15.75 4.71
C PHE A 216 9.91 -16.43 4.31
N GLU A 217 10.22 -16.60 3.02
CA GLU A 217 11.41 -17.37 2.59
C GLU A 217 12.77 -16.73 2.88
N ASN A 218 12.84 -15.47 3.32
CA ASN A 218 14.11 -14.75 3.47
C ASN A 218 14.64 -14.67 4.91
N LYS A 219 14.55 -15.76 5.69
CA LYS A 219 15.22 -15.84 7.00
C LYS A 219 15.99 -17.12 7.32
N ILE A 220 16.13 -18.06 6.38
CA ILE A 220 17.01 -19.24 6.56
C ILE A 220 18.29 -19.13 5.69
N GLY A 221 18.36 -18.21 4.74
CA GLY A 221 19.46 -18.09 3.78
C GLY A 221 20.62 -17.14 4.14
N THR A 222 20.50 -16.29 5.17
CA THR A 222 21.53 -15.28 5.50
C THR A 222 22.07 -15.35 6.93
N MET A 223 21.98 -16.51 7.57
CA MET A 223 22.88 -16.88 8.67
C MET A 223 23.85 -17.97 8.21
N LYS A 224 24.78 -17.56 7.34
CA LYS A 224 26.15 -18.04 7.30
C LYS A 224 27.07 -16.86 6.99
#